data_AF-A0A852V845-F1
#
_entry.id   AF-A0A852V845-F1
#
_cell.length_a   1.000
_cell.length_b   1.000
_cell.length_c   1.000
_cell.angle_alpha   90.00
_cell.angle_beta   90.00
_cell.angle_gamma   90.00
#
_symmetry.space_group_name_H-M   'P 1'
#
loop_
_entity.id
_entity.type
_entity.pdbx_description
1 polymer ?
#
loop_
_entity_poly.entity_id
_entity_poly.type
_entity_poly.pdbx_seq_one_letter_code
_entity_poly.pdbx_strand_id
1 'polypeptide(L)'
;MKRFSCDEVVELVTAYLEGDLDETTRCLFAEHLSGCEGCARYLGQIRATADALGALGASGPGAGGEPSRPPSDGLPRSARERLLGAFREHRRS
;
A
#
# COMPACT_ATOMS: atom_id res chain seq x y z
N MET A 1 23.88 5.52 -17.22
CA MET A 1 22.71 5.03 -16.48
C MET A 1 22.30 6.10 -15.49
N LYS A 2 21.11 6.69 -15.64
CA LYS A 2 20.61 7.75 -14.77
C LYS A 2 19.92 7.09 -13.58
N ARG A 3 20.48 7.25 -12.37
CA ARG A 3 19.79 6.86 -11.12
C ARG A 3 18.56 7.76 -10.99
N PHE A 4 17.38 7.20 -10.78
CA PHE A 4 16.18 8.02 -10.51
C PHE A 4 16.40 8.88 -9.26
N SER A 5 15.85 10.09 -9.27
CA SER A 5 15.66 10.89 -8.06
C SER A 5 14.47 10.36 -7.25
N CYS A 6 14.37 10.77 -5.98
CA CYS A 6 13.22 10.39 -5.15
C CYS A 6 11.89 10.87 -5.74
N ASP A 7 11.89 12.04 -6.38
CA ASP A 7 10.70 12.62 -7.04
C ASP A 7 10.24 11.75 -8.22
N GLU A 8 11.18 11.36 -9.09
CA GLU A 8 10.89 10.44 -10.20
C GLU A 8 10.38 9.07 -9.71
N VAL A 9 10.89 8.56 -8.58
CA VAL A 9 10.39 7.30 -7.98
C VAL A 9 8.97 7.45 -7.43
N VAL A 10 8.64 8.59 -6.82
CA VAL A 10 7.29 8.85 -6.31
C VAL A 10 6.28 8.88 -7.47
N GLU A 11 6.63 9.53 -8.58
CA GLU A 11 5.75 9.58 -9.77
C GLU A 11 5.53 8.20 -10.41
N LEU A 12 6.58 7.36 -10.41
CA LEU A 12 6.53 6.02 -11.02
C LEU A 12 5.95 4.93 -10.09
N VAL A 13 5.64 5.26 -8.82
CA VAL A 13 5.23 4.26 -7.81
C VAL A 13 3.97 3.49 -8.23
N THR A 14 3.00 4.18 -8.84
CA THR A 14 1.73 3.59 -9.25
C THR A 14 1.94 2.63 -10.43
N ALA A 15 2.63 3.09 -11.48
CA ALA A 15 2.98 2.25 -12.63
C ALA A 15 3.82 1.02 -12.21
N TYR A 16 4.72 1.17 -11.22
CA TYR A 16 5.47 0.04 -10.66
C TYR A 16 4.57 -1.01 -9.99
N LEU A 17 3.59 -0.56 -9.21
CA LEU A 17 2.63 -1.43 -8.51
C LEU A 17 1.65 -2.10 -9.48
N GLU A 18 1.25 -1.40 -10.54
CA GLU A 18 0.35 -1.92 -11.58
C GLU A 18 1.07 -2.81 -12.61
N GLY A 19 2.41 -2.79 -12.61
CA GLY A 19 3.21 -3.58 -13.55
C GLY A 19 3.30 -2.97 -14.95
N ASP A 20 3.04 -1.67 -15.08
CA ASP A 20 3.05 -0.92 -16.35
C ASP A 20 4.45 -0.41 -16.75
N LEU A 21 5.44 -0.54 -15.87
CA LEU A 21 6.82 -0.17 -16.17
C LEU A 21 7.54 -1.20 -17.05
N ASP A 22 8.24 -0.71 -18.06
CA ASP A 22 9.20 -1.51 -18.83
C ASP A 22 10.36 -2.02 -17.96
N GLU A 23 11.01 -3.10 -18.42
CA GLU A 23 12.02 -3.83 -17.65
C GLU A 23 13.21 -2.94 -17.23
N THR A 24 13.62 -2.02 -18.10
CA THR A 24 14.74 -1.12 -17.82
C THR A 24 14.37 -0.13 -16.73
N THR A 25 13.19 0.49 -16.83
CA THR A 25 12.67 1.42 -15.82
C THR A 25 12.46 0.72 -14.48
N ARG A 26 11.92 -0.50 -14.49
CA ARG A 26 11.75 -1.33 -13.29
C ARG A 26 13.08 -1.63 -12.59
N CYS A 27 14.12 -1.95 -13.35
CA CYS A 27 15.47 -2.21 -12.82
C CYS A 27 16.06 -0.96 -12.14
N LEU A 28 16.00 0.19 -12.81
CA LEU A 28 16.49 1.47 -12.26
C LEU A 28 15.69 1.90 -11.01
N PHE A 29 14.39 1.65 -10.99
CA PHE A 29 13.53 1.88 -9.83
C PHE A 29 13.97 1.02 -8.65
N ALA A 30 14.17 -0.29 -8.86
CA ALA A 30 14.63 -1.22 -7.83
C ALA A 30 16.04 -0.89 -7.30
N GLU A 31 16.94 -0.42 -8.17
CA GLU A 31 18.27 0.06 -7.77
C GLU A 31 18.17 1.28 -6.83
N HIS A 32 17.25 2.22 -7.12
CA HIS A 32 17.02 3.35 -6.23
C HIS A 32 16.46 2.90 -4.87
N LEU A 33 15.45 2.02 -4.85
CA LEU A 33 14.88 1.50 -3.59
C LEU A 33 15.92 0.83 -2.70
N SER A 34 16.88 0.13 -3.31
CA SER A 34 17.97 -0.54 -2.59
C SER A 34 18.93 0.45 -1.94
N GLY A 35 19.03 1.68 -2.46
CA GLY A 35 19.91 2.73 -1.96
C GLY A 35 19.22 3.84 -1.14
N CYS A 36 17.89 3.84 -1.04
CA CYS A 36 17.14 4.89 -0.38
C CYS A 36 16.01 4.32 0.49
N GLU A 37 16.26 4.26 1.80
CA GLU A 37 15.30 3.77 2.80
C GLU A 37 13.99 4.59 2.81
N GLY A 38 14.06 5.88 2.49
CA GLY A 38 12.89 6.77 2.41
C GLY A 38 11.91 6.31 1.34
N CYS A 39 12.40 6.03 0.13
CA CYS A 39 11.59 5.54 -0.98
C CYS A 39 11.10 4.09 -0.75
N ALA A 40 11.91 3.23 -0.14
CA ALA A 40 11.49 1.89 0.25
C ALA A 40 10.33 1.92 1.25
N ARG A 41 10.42 2.79 2.28
CA ARG A 41 9.33 3.01 3.25
C ARG A 41 8.10 3.58 2.56
N TYR A 42 8.26 4.56 1.69
CA TYR A 42 7.15 5.17 0.95
C TYR A 42 6.40 4.13 0.11
N LEU A 43 7.10 3.30 -0.65
CA LEU A 43 6.51 2.20 -1.42
C LEU A 43 5.71 1.24 -0.51
N GLY A 44 6.25 0.90 0.66
CA GLY A 44 5.54 0.08 1.65
C GLY A 44 4.23 0.71 2.13
N GLN A 45 4.21 2.04 2.34
CA GLN A 45 3.00 2.77 2.74
C GLN A 45 1.95 2.79 1.63
N ILE A 46 2.36 3.03 0.39
CA ILE A 46 1.44 3.03 -0.76
C ILE A 46 0.86 1.63 -0.97
N ARG A 47 1.68 0.58 -0.86
CA ARG A 47 1.23 -0.81 -0.96
C ARG A 47 0.22 -1.19 0.12
N ALA A 48 0.48 -0.80 1.37
CA ALA A 48 -0.47 -1.04 2.47
C ALA A 48 -1.79 -0.28 2.27
N THR A 49 -1.73 0.93 1.71
CA THR A 49 -2.92 1.72 1.38
C THR A 49 -3.72 1.05 0.25
N ALA A 50 -3.05 0.62 -0.82
CA ALA A 50 -3.68 -0.07 -1.94
C ALA A 50 -4.34 -1.40 -1.51
N ASP A 51 -3.66 -2.19 -0.67
CA ASP A 51 -4.20 -3.43 -0.10
C ASP A 51 -5.44 -3.17 0.76
N ALA A 52 -5.38 -2.17 1.66
CA ALA A 52 -6.51 -1.78 2.48
C ALA A 52 -7.71 -1.32 1.64
N LEU A 53 -7.48 -0.56 0.57
CA LEU A 53 -8.53 -0.14 -0.36
C LEU A 53 -9.08 -1.30 -1.19
N GLY A 54 -8.23 -2.22 -1.66
CA GLY A 54 -8.65 -3.43 -2.37
C GLY A 54 -9.51 -4.35 -1.50
N ALA A 55 -9.17 -4.49 -0.22
CA ALA A 55 -9.97 -5.23 0.76
C ALA A 55 -11.37 -4.60 0.99
N LEU A 56 -11.48 -3.27 0.92
CA LEU A 56 -12.76 -2.56 0.98
C LEU A 56 -13.55 -2.68 -0.33
N GLY A 57 -12.86 -2.66 -1.49
CA GLY A 57 -13.46 -2.86 -2.81
C GLY A 57 -14.05 -4.25 -3.02
N ALA A 58 -13.48 -5.28 -2.38
CA ALA A 58 -14.06 -6.62 -2.30
C ALA A 58 -15.38 -6.69 -1.50
N SER A 59 -15.78 -5.58 -0.85
CA SER A 59 -17.06 -5.44 -0.13
C SER A 59 -18.10 -4.61 -0.90
N GLY A 60 -17.80 -4.17 -2.13
CA GLY A 60 -18.76 -3.53 -3.04
C GLY A 60 -19.37 -4.55 -4.02
N PRO A 61 -20.67 -4.45 -4.36
CA PRO A 61 -21.27 -5.41 -5.28
C PRO A 61 -20.84 -5.08 -6.71
N GLY A 62 -19.93 -5.87 -7.27
CA GLY A 62 -19.76 -6.02 -8.72
C GLY A 62 -18.35 -5.78 -9.26
N ALA A 63 -17.58 -6.87 -9.40
CA ALA A 63 -16.80 -7.19 -10.60
C ALA A 63 -16.38 -8.66 -10.49
N GLY A 64 -16.72 -9.46 -11.50
CA GLY A 64 -16.70 -10.92 -11.45
C GLY A 64 -15.33 -11.55 -11.19
N GLY A 65 -15.37 -12.63 -10.41
CA GLY A 65 -14.26 -13.55 -10.14
C GLY A 65 -14.33 -14.04 -8.69
N GLU A 66 -14.93 -15.20 -8.44
CA GLU A 66 -14.95 -15.81 -7.10
C GLU A 66 -13.51 -16.01 -6.60
N PRO A 67 -13.27 -15.69 -5.32
CA PRO A 67 -12.73 -16.73 -4.46
C PRO A 67 -13.62 -16.91 -3.23
N SER A 68 -13.88 -18.17 -2.90
CA SER A 68 -14.54 -18.58 -1.66
C SER A 68 -13.82 -17.98 -0.45
N ARG A 69 -14.32 -16.86 0.07
CA ARG A 69 -13.85 -16.28 1.34
C ARG A 69 -15.08 -16.02 2.20
N PRO A 70 -15.19 -16.63 3.40
CA PRO A 70 -16.30 -16.34 4.30
C PRO A 70 -16.25 -14.87 4.71
N PRO A 71 -17.41 -14.24 5.04
CA PRO A 71 -17.43 -12.89 5.55
C PRO A 71 -16.59 -12.86 6.83
N SER A 72 -15.44 -12.19 6.78
CA SER A 72 -14.75 -11.81 8.00
C SER A 72 -15.61 -10.70 8.61
N ASP A 73 -16.50 -11.06 9.54
CA ASP A 73 -17.22 -10.10 10.35
C ASP A 73 -16.18 -9.15 10.96
N GLY A 74 -16.10 -7.95 10.38
CA GLY A 74 -15.16 -6.94 10.80
C GLY A 74 -15.32 -6.67 12.28
N LEU A 75 -14.25 -6.22 12.93
CA LEU A 75 -14.25 -5.98 14.36
C LEU A 75 -15.46 -5.09 14.75
N PRO A 76 -16.26 -5.48 15.78
CA PRO A 76 -17.40 -4.71 16.23
C PRO A 76 -17.01 -3.24 16.46
N ARG A 77 -17.90 -2.31 16.12
CA ARG A 77 -17.66 -0.86 16.18
C ARG A 77 -17.01 -0.44 17.50
N SER A 78 -17.52 -0.97 18.62
CA SER A 78 -17.05 -0.71 19.98
C SER A 78 -15.61 -1.16 20.22
N ALA A 79 -15.21 -2.31 19.68
CA ALA A 79 -13.84 -2.81 19.80
C ALA A 79 -12.87 -1.99 18.93
N ARG A 80 -13.30 -1.54 17.74
CA ARG A 80 -12.53 -0.60 16.92
C ARG A 80 -12.35 0.75 17.62
N GLU A 81 -13.40 1.29 18.24
CA GLU A 81 -13.35 2.54 18.99
C GLU A 81 -12.39 2.48 20.18
N ARG A 82 -12.38 1.36 20.92
CA ARG A 82 -11.44 1.13 22.03
C ARG A 82 -9.98 1.09 21.56
N LEU A 83 -9.69 0.39 20.46
CA LEU A 83 -8.33 0.33 19.89
C LEU A 83 -7.84 1.71 19.45
N LEU A 84 -8.69 2.47 18.74
CA LEU A 84 -8.34 3.83 18.30
C LEU A 84 -8.13 4.78 19.48
N GLY A 85 -8.88 4.62 20.57
CA GLY A 85 -8.67 5.37 21.81
C GLY A 85 -7.29 5.08 22.43
N ALA A 86 -6.94 3.80 22.58
CA ALA A 86 -5.66 3.38 23.16
C ALA A 86 -4.45 3.91 22.37
N PHE A 87 -4.48 3.85 21.03
CA PHE A 87 -3.41 4.40 20.19
C PHE A 87 -3.27 5.93 20.33
N ARG A 88 -4.38 6.66 20.50
CA ARG A 88 -4.35 8.11 20.67
C ARG A 88 -3.75 8.54 22.01
N GLU A 89 -4.00 7.76 23.06
CA GLU A 89 -3.42 7.99 24.38
C GLU A 89 -1.92 7.68 24.40
N HIS A 90 -1.52 6.56 23.80
CA HIS A 90 -0.11 6.18 23.68
C HIS A 90 0.73 7.21 22.93
N ARG A 91 0.19 7.85 21.88
CA ARG A 91 0.87 8.91 21.11
C ARG A 91 1.00 10.25 21.88
N ARG A 92 0.31 10.42 23.01
CA ARG A 92 0.40 11.62 23.85
C ARG A 92 1.37 11.46 25.02
N SER A 93 1.91 10.26 25.22
CA SER A 93 2.96 9.96 26.19
C SER A 93 4.34 9.98 25.52
#